data_AF-A0A7V9LA03-F1
#
_entry.id   AF-A0A7V9LA03-F1
#
_cell.length_a   1.000
_cell.length_b   1.000
_cell.length_c   1.000
_cell.angle_alpha   90.00
_cell.angle_beta   90.00
_cell.angle_gamma   90.00
#
_symmetry.space_group_name_H-M   'P 1'
#
loop_
_entity.id
_entity.type
_entity.pdbx_description
1 polymer ?
#
loop_
_entity_poly.entity_id
_entity_poly.type
_entity_poly.pdbx_seq_one_letter_code
_entity_poly.pdbx_strand_id
1 'polypeptide(L)'
;MVSADLGSIDKARARDGLARPMNARPGKRRDHRRDHYVSILSLLDDLSARGVELRLLHAELPSGPFREELANHPRLVAGGLAVRRCPRVHLKAVIVDGELLYLGSANWTGAGLGAKGSGRRNFELGFVTDDAQLLDQIQAIYEQLWMGGECAACKLRDDCPGPLADLTTPSQLTIRPVLERQVRAKSKLPARSAIKRRRIPRLI
;
A
#
# COMPACT_ATOMS: atom_id res chain seq x y z
N MET A 1 0.08 6.80 7.09
CA MET A 1 -1.06 6.16 6.42
C MET A 1 -0.53 5.11 5.44
N VAL A 2 -0.88 3.84 5.63
CA VAL A 2 -0.64 2.79 4.64
C VAL A 2 -1.96 2.47 3.98
N SER A 3 -2.04 2.69 2.67
CA SER A 3 -3.17 2.32 1.84
C SER A 3 -2.76 1.20 0.93
N ALA A 4 -3.41 0.05 1.07
CA ALA A 4 -3.17 -1.10 0.22
C ALA A 4 -4.43 -1.46 -0.54
N ASP A 5 -4.24 -1.84 -1.78
CA ASP A 5 -5.28 -2.42 -2.61
C ASP A 5 -4.91 -3.84 -3.04
N LEU A 6 -5.89 -4.72 -2.90
CA LEU A 6 -5.75 -6.14 -3.03
C LEU A 6 -6.78 -6.63 -4.02
N GLY A 7 -6.40 -6.63 -5.29
CA GLY A 7 -7.16 -7.33 -6.32
C GLY A 7 -7.52 -8.79 -6.00
N SER A 8 -6.86 -9.45 -5.02
CA SER A 8 -7.37 -10.67 -4.38
C SER A 8 -6.55 -11.01 -3.11
N ILE A 9 -7.14 -10.86 -1.91
CA ILE A 9 -6.64 -11.52 -0.67
C ILE A 9 -6.94 -13.04 -0.72
N ASP A 10 -7.78 -13.48 -1.66
CA ASP A 10 -8.60 -14.69 -1.59
C ASP A 10 -7.82 -16.02 -1.53
N LYS A 11 -6.50 -15.99 -1.77
CA LYS A 11 -5.64 -17.19 -1.64
C LYS A 11 -4.47 -17.03 -0.68
N ALA A 12 -4.42 -15.94 0.07
CA ALA A 12 -3.48 -15.80 1.16
C ALA A 12 -3.90 -16.77 2.27
N ARG A 13 -3.17 -17.87 2.46
CA ARG A 13 -3.12 -18.47 3.79
C ARG A 13 -2.44 -17.45 4.72
N ALA A 14 -2.79 -17.42 6.00
CA ALA A 14 -2.07 -16.65 7.02
C ALA A 14 -0.54 -16.83 6.93
N ARG A 15 -0.13 -18.07 6.62
CA ARG A 15 1.25 -18.49 6.36
C ARG A 15 1.74 -18.25 4.93
N ASP A 16 1.05 -17.44 4.14
CA ASP A 16 1.32 -17.19 2.72
C ASP A 16 1.33 -15.68 2.44
N GLY A 17 0.62 -14.87 3.23
CA GLY A 17 0.79 -13.40 3.28
C GLY A 17 2.07 -13.00 4.00
N LEU A 18 3.19 -13.63 3.66
CA LEU A 18 4.41 -13.46 4.44
C LEU A 18 5.28 -12.36 3.82
N ALA A 19 5.43 -11.24 4.53
CA ALA A 19 6.36 -10.20 4.14
C ALA A 19 7.75 -10.53 4.70
N ARG A 20 8.78 -10.43 3.86
CA ARG A 20 10.17 -10.42 4.35
C ARG A 20 10.45 -9.05 4.98
N PRO A 21 11.10 -8.96 6.14
CA PRO A 21 11.49 -7.68 6.71
C PRO A 21 12.37 -6.89 5.71
N MET A 22 11.92 -5.68 5.36
CA MET A 22 12.61 -4.77 4.43
C MET A 22 13.73 -4.00 5.12
N ASN A 23 14.69 -4.71 5.71
CA ASN A 23 15.95 -4.10 6.17
C ASN A 23 16.97 -4.18 5.02
N ALA A 24 16.69 -3.51 3.90
CA ALA A 24 17.59 -3.50 2.74
C ALA A 24 18.54 -2.30 2.79
N ARG A 25 19.82 -2.58 3.06
CA ARG A 25 20.91 -1.64 2.76
C ARG A 25 21.47 -2.00 1.37
N PRO A 26 21.67 -1.05 0.45
CA PRO A 26 22.29 -1.33 -0.84
C PRO A 26 23.67 -1.99 -0.66
N GLY A 27 23.95 -3.08 -1.38
CA GLY A 27 25.31 -3.65 -1.49
C GLY A 27 25.65 -4.88 -0.63
N LYS A 28 24.79 -5.38 0.26
CA LYS A 28 25.02 -6.67 0.94
C LYS A 28 24.16 -7.79 0.32
N ARG A 29 24.80 -8.82 -0.25
CA ARG A 29 24.13 -10.10 -0.55
C ARG A 29 23.62 -10.70 0.77
N ARG A 30 22.31 -10.96 0.83
CA ARG A 30 21.69 -11.60 2.00
C ARG A 30 21.96 -13.10 1.96
N ASP A 31 22.31 -13.67 3.11
CA ASP A 31 22.35 -15.11 3.32
C ASP A 31 20.91 -15.66 3.28
N HIS A 32 20.64 -16.61 2.40
CA HIS A 32 19.31 -17.15 2.14
C HIS A 32 18.91 -18.29 3.10
N ARG A 33 19.73 -18.63 4.10
CA ARG A 33 19.57 -19.90 4.82
C ARG A 33 18.56 -19.91 5.97
N ARG A 34 18.08 -18.78 6.51
CA ARG A 34 17.02 -18.75 7.53
C ARG A 34 16.25 -17.42 7.56
N ASP A 35 15.54 -17.10 6.49
CA ASP A 35 14.59 -15.97 6.54
C ASP A 35 13.24 -16.47 7.04
N HIS A 36 12.94 -16.17 8.31
CA HIS A 36 11.61 -16.38 8.86
C HIS A 36 10.63 -15.43 8.16
N TYR A 37 9.63 -16.03 7.57
CA TYR A 37 8.53 -15.34 6.95
C TYR A 37 7.57 -14.78 8.03
N VAL A 38 7.23 -13.49 7.95
CA VAL A 38 6.38 -12.80 8.94
C VAL A 38 4.98 -12.57 8.38
N SER A 39 3.93 -12.91 9.14
CA SER A 39 2.53 -12.65 8.77
C SER A 39 2.33 -11.17 8.48
N ILE A 40 1.76 -10.82 7.33
CA ILE A 40 1.41 -9.45 6.97
C ILE A 40 0.46 -8.84 8.00
N LEU A 41 -0.44 -9.64 8.58
CA LEU A 41 -1.35 -9.19 9.61
C LEU A 41 -0.61 -8.83 10.91
N SER A 42 0.44 -9.57 11.28
CA SER A 42 1.31 -9.18 12.40
C SER A 42 2.02 -7.85 12.13
N LEU A 43 2.52 -7.63 10.91
CA LEU A 43 3.16 -6.36 10.55
C LEU A 43 2.16 -5.19 10.59
N LEU A 44 0.92 -5.43 10.13
CA LEU A 44 -0.15 -4.44 10.20
C LEU A 44 -0.54 -4.18 11.66
N ASP A 45 -0.60 -5.19 12.54
CA ASP A 45 -0.86 -4.99 13.97
C ASP A 45 0.21 -4.12 14.63
N ASP A 46 1.48 -4.37 14.33
CA ASP A 46 2.62 -3.55 14.80
C ASP A 46 2.56 -2.10 14.28
N LEU A 47 2.11 -1.90 13.04
CA LEU A 47 1.88 -0.57 12.47
C LEU A 47 0.71 0.13 13.19
N SER A 48 -0.40 -0.57 13.38
CA SER A 48 -1.58 -0.06 14.08
C SER A 48 -1.25 0.30 15.54
N ALA A 49 -0.46 -0.52 16.23
CA ALA A 49 0.02 -0.27 17.60
C ALA A 49 0.87 1.01 17.70
N ARG A 50 1.57 1.38 16.62
CA ARG A 50 2.33 2.63 16.50
C ARG A 50 1.48 3.83 16.06
N GLY A 51 0.17 3.66 15.93
CA GLY A 51 -0.75 4.72 15.51
C GLY A 51 -0.76 5.01 14.01
N VAL A 52 -0.24 4.09 13.19
CA VAL A 52 -0.31 4.22 11.74
C VAL A 52 -1.75 3.95 11.28
N GLU A 53 -2.31 4.89 10.52
CA GLU A 53 -3.59 4.69 9.85
C GLU A 53 -3.45 3.64 8.74
N LEU A 54 -4.29 2.59 8.79
CA LEU A 54 -4.28 1.49 7.83
C LEU A 54 -5.62 1.41 7.08
N ARG A 55 -5.55 1.39 5.75
CA ARG A 55 -6.70 1.24 4.86
C ARG A 55 -6.48 0.10 3.87
N LEU A 56 -7.50 -0.75 3.73
CA LEU A 56 -7.45 -1.97 2.94
C LEU A 56 -8.63 -2.05 1.98
N LEU A 57 -8.37 -1.93 0.68
CA LEU A 57 -9.38 -2.12 -0.34
C LEU A 57 -9.17 -3.49 -1.01
N HIS A 58 -10.22 -4.30 -1.16
CA HIS A 58 -10.09 -5.64 -1.73
C HIS A 58 -11.29 -6.08 -2.57
N ALA A 59 -11.08 -7.04 -3.47
CA ALA A 59 -12.11 -7.49 -4.42
C ALA A 59 -13.08 -8.53 -3.85
N GLU A 60 -12.52 -9.59 -3.29
CA GLU A 60 -13.22 -10.81 -2.90
C GLU A 60 -13.27 -10.96 -1.39
N LEU A 61 -14.17 -11.78 -0.87
CA LEU A 61 -14.18 -12.10 0.55
C LEU A 61 -12.81 -12.70 0.93
N PRO A 62 -12.10 -12.19 1.95
CA PRO A 62 -10.79 -12.73 2.32
C PRO A 62 -10.91 -14.22 2.64
N SER A 63 -9.90 -15.02 2.31
CA SER A 63 -9.92 -16.48 2.51
C SER A 63 -10.20 -16.88 3.98
N GLY A 64 -10.73 -18.08 4.21
CA GLY A 64 -10.93 -18.62 5.57
C GLY A 64 -9.69 -18.50 6.46
N PRO A 65 -8.52 -18.99 6.00
CA PRO A 65 -7.25 -18.83 6.72
C PRO A 65 -6.83 -17.39 6.99
N PHE A 66 -7.11 -16.45 6.08
CA PHE A 66 -6.83 -15.04 6.32
C PHE A 66 -7.73 -14.48 7.44
N ARG A 67 -9.02 -14.82 7.42
CA ARG A 67 -9.98 -14.39 8.44
C ARG A 67 -9.67 -14.99 9.81
N GLU A 68 -9.29 -16.26 9.87
CA GLU A 68 -8.85 -16.94 11.10
C GLU A 68 -7.61 -16.25 11.70
N GLU A 69 -6.64 -15.91 10.87
CA GLU A 69 -5.47 -15.15 11.33
C GLU A 69 -5.83 -13.74 11.74
N LEU A 70 -6.66 -13.02 10.98
CA LEU A 70 -7.11 -11.68 11.34
C LEU A 70 -7.80 -11.67 12.71
N ALA A 71 -8.55 -12.71 13.04
CA ALA A 71 -9.19 -12.87 14.35
C ALA A 71 -8.18 -12.97 15.51
N ASN A 72 -6.93 -13.37 15.25
CA ASN A 72 -5.86 -13.39 16.25
C ASN A 72 -5.26 -11.99 16.52
N HIS A 73 -5.64 -10.96 15.75
CA HIS A 73 -5.16 -9.58 15.89
C HIS A 73 -6.30 -8.67 16.35
N PRO A 74 -6.63 -8.65 17.66
CA PRO A 74 -7.82 -7.97 18.17
C PRO A 74 -7.81 -6.46 17.93
N ARG A 75 -6.64 -5.82 17.85
CA ARG A 75 -6.52 -4.38 17.54
C ARG A 75 -6.94 -4.10 16.10
N LEU A 76 -6.54 -4.93 15.14
CA LEU A 76 -6.98 -4.80 13.75
C LEU A 76 -8.50 -4.99 13.64
N VAL A 77 -9.04 -6.03 14.30
CA VAL A 77 -10.48 -6.31 14.31
C VAL A 77 -11.28 -5.17 14.98
N ALA A 78 -10.74 -4.56 16.03
CA ALA A 78 -11.36 -3.44 16.74
C ALA A 78 -11.30 -2.09 15.99
N GLY A 79 -10.92 -2.09 14.70
CA GLY A 79 -10.87 -0.89 13.85
C GLY A 79 -9.46 -0.34 13.63
N GLY A 80 -8.42 -1.02 14.10
CA GLY A 80 -7.03 -0.71 13.77
C GLY A 80 -6.68 -0.87 12.29
N LEU A 81 -7.57 -1.54 11.53
CA LEU A 81 -7.51 -1.70 10.08
C LEU A 81 -8.87 -1.36 9.47
N ALA A 82 -8.94 -0.27 8.70
CA ALA A 82 -10.14 0.04 7.94
C ALA A 82 -10.17 -0.84 6.68
N VAL A 83 -11.32 -1.48 6.41
CA VAL A 83 -11.48 -2.40 5.27
C VAL A 83 -12.69 -2.00 4.43
N ARG A 84 -12.52 -2.01 3.11
CA ARG A 84 -13.60 -1.82 2.13
C ARG A 84 -13.51 -2.89 1.05
N ARG A 85 -14.66 -3.33 0.51
CA ARG A 85 -14.73 -4.36 -0.53
C ARG A 85 -15.44 -3.84 -1.77
N CYS A 86 -14.80 -3.99 -2.93
CA CYS A 86 -15.37 -3.65 -4.23
C CYS A 86 -15.02 -4.74 -5.26
N PRO A 87 -15.98 -5.48 -5.82
CA PRO A 87 -15.69 -6.57 -6.76
C PRO A 87 -14.94 -6.14 -8.03
N ARG A 88 -14.96 -4.84 -8.36
CA ARG A 88 -14.27 -4.27 -9.54
C ARG A 88 -12.80 -3.95 -9.29
N VAL A 89 -12.35 -4.03 -8.04
CA VAL A 89 -10.98 -3.69 -7.67
C VAL A 89 -10.03 -4.79 -8.13
N HIS A 90 -9.00 -4.44 -8.90
CA HIS A 90 -7.95 -5.37 -9.31
C HIS A 90 -6.55 -4.73 -9.32
N LEU A 91 -6.44 -3.52 -8.77
CA LEU A 91 -5.15 -2.86 -8.60
C LEU A 91 -4.37 -3.58 -7.48
N LYS A 92 -3.05 -3.42 -7.51
CA LYS A 92 -2.12 -4.07 -6.60
C LYS A 92 -1.07 -3.02 -6.29
N ALA A 93 -1.46 -2.16 -5.36
CA ALA A 93 -0.70 -0.99 -5.00
C ALA A 93 -0.58 -0.91 -3.48
N VAL A 94 0.55 -0.41 -3.01
CA VAL A 94 0.75 -0.05 -1.60
C VAL A 94 1.31 1.36 -1.58
N ILE A 95 0.58 2.27 -0.95
CA ILE A 95 0.96 3.67 -0.75
C ILE A 95 1.31 3.83 0.71
N VAL A 96 2.51 4.35 0.99
CA VAL A 96 2.98 4.64 2.35
C VAL A 96 3.21 6.14 2.47
N ASP A 97 2.46 6.77 3.38
CA ASP A 97 2.55 8.18 3.77
C ASP A 97 2.42 9.21 2.63
N GLY A 98 2.00 8.75 1.44
CA GLY A 98 2.00 9.57 0.22
C GLY A 98 3.41 9.85 -0.32
N GLU A 99 4.41 9.09 0.13
CA GLU A 99 5.82 9.28 -0.21
C GLU A 99 6.44 8.07 -0.92
N LEU A 100 5.85 6.87 -0.75
CA LEU A 100 6.34 5.65 -1.37
C LEU A 100 5.19 4.85 -1.96
N LEU A 101 5.36 4.42 -3.22
CA LEU A 101 4.43 3.59 -3.95
C LEU A 101 5.11 2.28 -4.35
N TYR A 102 4.50 1.16 -3.98
CA TYR A 102 4.65 -0.08 -4.73
C TYR A 102 3.50 -0.22 -5.73
N LEU A 103 3.82 -0.55 -6.98
CA LEU A 103 2.84 -0.89 -8.01
C LEU A 103 3.31 -2.12 -8.78
N GLY A 104 2.44 -3.11 -8.97
CA GLY A 104 2.82 -4.34 -9.67
C GLY A 104 1.67 -5.29 -9.99
N SER A 105 2.05 -6.52 -10.34
CA SER A 105 1.14 -7.61 -10.69
C SER A 105 0.90 -8.59 -9.54
N ALA A 106 1.69 -8.51 -8.46
CA ALA A 106 1.62 -9.46 -7.36
C ALA A 106 0.38 -9.25 -6.48
N ASN A 107 -0.43 -10.30 -6.35
CA ASN A 107 -1.40 -10.40 -5.28
C ASN A 107 -0.69 -10.71 -3.95
N TRP A 108 -1.28 -10.30 -2.82
CA TRP A 108 -0.79 -10.67 -1.48
C TRP A 108 -1.13 -12.12 -1.13
N THR A 109 -0.54 -13.04 -1.88
CA THR A 109 -0.66 -14.48 -1.67
C THR A 109 0.74 -15.07 -1.59
N GLY A 110 0.86 -16.29 -1.09
CA GLY A 110 2.17 -16.94 -1.00
C GLY A 110 2.77 -17.19 -2.37
N ALA A 111 1.93 -17.38 -3.40
CA ALA A 111 2.41 -17.51 -4.76
C ALA A 111 2.90 -16.17 -5.32
N GLY A 112 2.17 -15.07 -5.08
CA GLY A 112 2.55 -13.73 -5.55
C GLY A 112 3.73 -13.09 -4.78
N LEU A 113 3.80 -13.30 -3.47
CA LEU A 113 4.87 -12.76 -2.60
C LEU A 113 6.13 -13.65 -2.56
N GLY A 114 6.15 -14.75 -3.31
CA GLY A 114 7.31 -15.64 -3.40
C GLY A 114 7.51 -16.58 -2.19
N ALA A 115 6.50 -16.71 -1.32
CA ALA A 115 6.52 -17.66 -0.20
C ALA A 115 6.35 -19.13 -0.63
N LYS A 116 5.92 -19.40 -1.87
CA LYS A 116 5.91 -20.74 -2.46
C LYS A 116 7.24 -21.07 -3.16
N GLY A 117 7.54 -22.38 -3.27
CA GLY A 117 8.72 -22.88 -3.99
C GLY A 117 8.76 -22.46 -5.46
N SER A 118 9.92 -22.58 -6.11
CA SER A 118 10.14 -22.08 -7.48
C SER A 118 9.17 -22.61 -8.53
N GLY A 119 8.71 -23.86 -8.42
CA GLY A 119 7.70 -24.43 -9.32
C GLY A 119 6.25 -24.10 -8.95
N ARG A 120 6.00 -23.28 -7.92
CA ARG A 120 4.66 -23.01 -7.36
C ARG A 120 4.37 -21.54 -7.05
N ARG A 121 5.36 -20.66 -7.20
CA ARG A 121 5.17 -19.20 -7.08
C ARG A 121 4.80 -18.61 -8.44
N ASN A 122 4.13 -17.46 -8.42
CA ASN A 122 3.78 -16.73 -9.62
C ASN A 122 5.03 -16.04 -10.20
N PHE A 123 4.98 -15.77 -11.51
CA PHE A 123 5.84 -14.78 -12.14
C PHE A 123 5.18 -13.42 -11.95
N GLU A 124 5.86 -12.51 -11.26
CA GLU A 124 5.33 -11.19 -10.94
C GLU A 124 6.34 -10.12 -11.33
N LEU A 125 5.82 -8.96 -11.70
CA LEU A 125 6.60 -7.75 -11.96
C LEU A 125 6.00 -6.60 -11.16
N GLY A 126 6.85 -5.64 -10.84
CA GLY A 126 6.44 -4.44 -10.13
C GLY A 126 7.65 -3.58 -9.82
N PHE A 127 7.37 -2.37 -9.37
CA PHE A 127 8.40 -1.44 -8.99
C PHE A 127 7.99 -0.70 -7.72
N VAL A 128 9.00 -0.17 -7.05
CA VAL A 128 8.85 0.77 -5.94
C VAL A 128 9.36 2.12 -6.42
N THR A 129 8.62 3.17 -6.14
CA THR A 129 8.96 4.53 -6.57
C THR A 129 8.51 5.56 -5.54
N ASP A 130 9.20 6.69 -5.53
CA ASP A 130 8.87 7.93 -4.84
C ASP A 130 8.54 9.07 -5.83
N ASP A 131 8.26 8.74 -7.09
CA ASP A 131 7.87 9.71 -8.11
C ASP A 131 6.55 10.39 -7.71
N ALA A 132 6.63 11.70 -7.45
CA ALA A 132 5.52 12.47 -6.91
C ALA A 132 4.30 12.50 -7.85
N GLN A 133 4.53 12.56 -9.17
CA GLN A 133 3.44 12.65 -10.13
C GLN A 133 2.66 11.33 -10.20
N LEU A 134 3.36 10.21 -10.22
CA LEU A 134 2.74 8.89 -10.20
C LEU A 134 2.06 8.60 -8.86
N LEU A 135 2.67 9.00 -7.74
CA LEU A 135 2.06 8.92 -6.40
C LEU A 135 0.72 9.68 -6.35
N ASP A 136 0.69 10.93 -6.79
CA ASP A 136 -0.52 11.76 -6.79
C ASP A 136 -1.64 11.10 -7.63
N GLN A 137 -1.30 10.57 -8.81
CA GLN A 137 -2.26 9.90 -9.68
C GLN A 137 -2.84 8.63 -9.05
N ILE A 138 -1.98 7.74 -8.54
CA ILE A 138 -2.42 6.46 -7.96
C ILE A 138 -3.18 6.68 -6.65
N GLN A 139 -2.76 7.65 -5.84
CA GLN A 139 -3.47 8.00 -4.61
C GLN A 139 -4.85 8.61 -4.91
N ALA A 140 -4.98 9.44 -5.95
CA ALA A 140 -6.29 9.97 -6.36
C ALA A 140 -7.24 8.85 -6.81
N ILE A 141 -6.75 7.87 -7.57
CA ILE A 141 -7.54 6.69 -7.96
C ILE A 141 -7.96 5.89 -6.72
N TYR A 142 -7.02 5.63 -5.80
CA TYR A 142 -7.31 4.92 -4.57
C TYR A 142 -8.38 5.63 -3.74
N GLU A 143 -8.25 6.93 -3.50
CA GLU A 143 -9.21 7.70 -2.70
C GLU A 143 -10.59 7.77 -3.37
N GLN A 144 -10.66 7.92 -4.69
CA GLN A 144 -11.91 7.89 -5.44
C GLN A 144 -12.65 6.56 -5.25
N LEU A 145 -11.93 5.44 -5.35
CA LEU A 145 -12.50 4.10 -5.11
C LEU A 145 -12.85 3.89 -3.64
N TRP A 146 -11.95 4.29 -2.74
CA TRP A 146 -12.13 4.19 -1.30
C TRP A 146 -13.38 4.92 -0.88
N MET A 147 -13.61 6.15 -1.31
CA MET A 147 -14.77 6.97 -0.96
C MET A 147 -16.04 6.60 -1.74
N GLY A 148 -15.98 5.62 -2.64
CA GLY A 148 -17.12 5.16 -3.43
C GLY A 148 -17.55 6.15 -4.52
N GLY A 149 -16.64 6.99 -5.02
CA GLY A 149 -16.92 7.93 -6.12
C GLY A 149 -17.43 7.23 -7.38
N GLU A 150 -17.04 5.97 -7.59
CA GLU A 150 -17.49 5.13 -8.72
C GLU A 150 -18.80 4.36 -8.46
N CYS A 151 -19.36 4.44 -7.24
CA CYS A 151 -20.46 3.55 -6.82
C CYS A 151 -21.82 3.94 -7.43
N ALA A 152 -22.13 5.23 -7.61
CA ALA A 152 -23.47 5.65 -8.05
C ALA A 152 -23.81 5.21 -9.48
N ALA A 153 -22.83 5.19 -10.38
CA ALA A 153 -23.01 4.72 -11.75
C ALA A 153 -22.61 3.24 -11.93
N CYS A 154 -22.28 2.54 -10.84
CA CYS A 154 -21.78 1.17 -10.92
C CYS A 154 -22.91 0.18 -11.24
N LYS A 155 -22.79 -0.54 -12.35
CA LYS A 155 -23.76 -1.59 -12.74
C LYS A 155 -23.67 -2.87 -11.91
N LEU A 156 -22.65 -3.01 -11.06
CA LEU A 156 -22.48 -4.13 -10.13
C LEU A 156 -22.84 -3.72 -8.69
N ARG A 157 -23.60 -2.62 -8.50
CA ARG A 157 -23.91 -2.07 -7.18
C ARG A 157 -24.74 -3.02 -6.32
N ASP A 158 -25.63 -3.78 -6.94
CA ASP A 158 -26.48 -4.77 -6.27
C ASP A 158 -25.67 -5.96 -5.74
N ASP A 159 -24.50 -6.22 -6.34
CA ASP A 159 -23.55 -7.25 -5.93
C ASP A 159 -22.45 -6.68 -5.00
N CYS A 160 -22.47 -5.38 -4.70
CA CYS A 160 -21.47 -4.77 -3.82
C CYS A 160 -21.65 -5.25 -2.38
N PRO A 161 -20.59 -5.79 -1.76
CA PRO A 161 -20.62 -6.26 -0.37
C PRO A 161 -19.97 -5.25 0.59
N GLY A 162 -20.42 -5.23 1.85
CA GLY A 162 -19.74 -4.51 2.94
C GLY A 162 -19.70 -2.98 2.76
N PRO A 163 -18.83 -2.23 3.46
CA PRO A 163 -19.01 -0.79 3.73
C PRO A 163 -19.14 0.15 2.51
N LEU A 164 -18.63 -0.24 1.33
CA LEU A 164 -18.87 0.52 0.09
C LEU A 164 -20.32 0.40 -0.38
N ALA A 165 -20.98 -0.70 -0.04
CA ALA A 165 -22.38 -0.93 -0.31
C ALA A 165 -23.32 -0.10 0.57
N ASP A 166 -22.82 0.47 1.66
CA ASP A 166 -23.58 1.32 2.58
C ASP A 166 -23.48 2.81 2.23
N LEU A 167 -22.62 3.17 1.28
CA LEU A 167 -22.50 4.54 0.79
C LEU A 167 -23.72 4.89 -0.07
N THR A 168 -24.53 5.83 0.41
CA THR A 168 -25.56 6.50 -0.39
C THR A 168 -24.93 7.62 -1.22
N THR A 169 -25.45 7.83 -2.43
CA THR A 169 -25.07 8.76 -3.52
C THR A 169 -23.92 9.77 -3.28
N PRO A 170 -22.91 9.85 -4.17
CA PRO A 170 -21.80 10.78 -4.06
C PRO A 170 -22.24 12.19 -4.49
N SER A 171 -22.86 12.96 -3.60
CA SER A 171 -23.01 14.41 -3.81
C SER A 171 -22.33 15.28 -2.75
N GLN A 172 -21.70 14.68 -1.72
CA GLN A 172 -21.18 15.45 -0.58
C GLN A 172 -19.70 15.24 -0.23
N LEU A 173 -18.96 14.45 -0.99
CA LEU A 173 -17.52 14.30 -0.76
C LEU A 173 -16.73 15.09 -1.80
N THR A 174 -16.66 16.40 -1.59
CA THR A 174 -15.63 17.24 -2.22
C THR A 174 -14.27 16.67 -1.86
N ILE A 175 -13.59 16.06 -2.82
CA ILE A 175 -12.16 15.79 -2.76
C ILE A 175 -11.49 17.14 -2.52
N ARG A 176 -11.10 17.45 -1.29
CA ARG A 176 -10.06 18.47 -1.10
C ARG A 176 -8.79 17.82 -1.62
N PRO A 177 -8.20 18.32 -2.72
CA PRO A 177 -7.00 17.71 -3.24
C PRO A 177 -5.92 17.79 -2.16
N VAL A 178 -5.30 16.65 -1.87
CA VAL A 178 -4.15 16.53 -0.95
C VAL A 178 -3.01 17.48 -1.37
N LEU A 179 -3.02 17.98 -2.62
CA LEU A 179 -2.12 19.01 -3.14
C LEU A 179 -1.97 20.24 -2.23
N GLU A 180 -3.01 20.71 -1.52
CA GLU A 180 -2.89 21.94 -0.73
C GLU A 180 -1.92 21.82 0.46
N ARG A 181 -1.71 20.61 1.00
CA ARG A 181 -0.76 20.41 2.11
C ARG A 181 0.70 20.35 1.65
N GLN A 182 0.98 19.82 0.46
CA GLN A 182 2.35 19.61 -0.01
C GLN A 182 2.98 20.87 -0.62
N VAL A 183 2.19 21.75 -1.24
CA VAL A 183 2.70 23.03 -1.78
C VAL A 183 3.25 23.93 -0.67
N ARG A 184 2.64 23.90 0.53
CA ARG A 184 3.09 24.69 1.69
C ARG A 184 4.39 24.18 2.32
N ALA A 185 4.73 22.90 2.13
CA ALA A 185 5.98 22.31 2.63
C ALA A 185 7.16 22.54 1.68
N LYS A 186 6.93 22.59 0.36
CA LYS A 186 7.98 22.85 -0.64
C LYS A 186 8.40 24.33 -0.76
N SER A 187 7.68 25.27 -0.16
CA SER A 187 8.03 26.70 -0.22
C SER A 187 9.11 27.15 0.78
N LYS A 188 9.72 26.24 1.56
CA LYS A 188 10.88 26.52 2.40
C LYS A 188 12.14 25.85 1.84
N LEU A 189 12.67 26.38 0.73
CA LEU A 189 14.08 26.12 0.37
C LEU A 189 15.00 26.93 1.28
N PRO A 190 16.08 26.36 1.86
CA PRO A 190 17.10 27.15 2.51
C PRO A 190 17.91 27.93 1.47
N ALA A 191 18.23 29.19 1.80
CA ALA A 191 19.06 30.06 0.97
C ALA A 191 20.41 29.38 0.65
N ARG A 192 20.77 29.32 -0.64
CA ARG A 192 22.05 28.80 -1.13
C ARG A 192 23.22 29.58 -0.53
N SER A 193 24.03 28.96 0.33
CA SER A 193 25.32 29.51 0.76
C SER A 193 26.32 29.47 -0.39
N ALA A 194 26.96 30.60 -0.67
CA ALA A 194 27.87 30.82 -1.77
C ALA A 194 29.10 29.89 -1.77
N ILE A 195 29.33 29.21 -2.90
CA ILE A 195 30.56 28.47 -3.19
C ILE A 195 31.70 29.49 -3.37
N LYS A 196 32.62 29.58 -2.39
CA LYS A 196 33.88 30.33 -2.56
C LYS A 196 34.78 29.60 -3.56
N ARG A 197 34.93 30.17 -4.76
CA ARG A 197 35.91 29.73 -5.77
C ARG A 197 37.33 29.95 -5.22
N ARG A 198 38.06 28.87 -4.92
CA ARG A 198 39.51 28.94 -4.64
C ARG A 198 40.25 29.14 -5.96
N ARG A 199 41.06 30.21 -6.06
CA ARG A 199 42.00 30.44 -7.16
C ARG A 199 43.15 29.43 -7.05
N ILE A 200 43.43 28.73 -8.15
CA ILE A 200 44.62 27.90 -8.33
C ILE A 200 45.75 28.84 -8.80
N PRO A 201 46.94 28.86 -8.17
CA PRO A 201 48.09 29.60 -8.70
C PRO A 201 48.69 28.85 -9.89
N ARG A 202 48.98 29.57 -10.98
CA ARG A 202 49.81 29.07 -12.09
C ARG A 202 51.27 29.04 -11.63
N LEU A 203 51.92 27.89 -11.76
CA LEU A 203 53.38 27.78 -11.74
C LEU A 203 53.95 28.48 -12.98
N ILE A 204 54.82 29.47 -12.78
CA ILE A 204 56.13 29.64 -13.44
C ILE A 204 57.06 30.23 -12.38
#